data_AF-A0A251V1R1-F1
#
_entry.id   AF-A0A251V1R1-F1
#
_cell.length_a   1.000
_cell.length_b   1.000
_cell.length_c   1.000
_cell.angle_alpha   90.00
_cell.angle_beta   90.00
_cell.angle_gamma   90.00
#
_symmetry.space_group_name_H-M   'P 1'
#
loop_
_entity.id
_entity.type
_entity.pdbx_description
1 polymer ?
#
loop_
_entity_poly.entity_id
_entity_poly.type
_entity_poly.pdbx_seq_one_letter_code
_entity_poly.pdbx_strand_id
1 'polypeptide(L)'
;MQLHSVKIYSLHINCGGEEVYINKTKYEHDLDGKCSSTYYKDGNWAFSNTGHFVDYQRDSSPYILSNTSNLHDISTHDSELYTTARGSAISLTYYGLCLMEGNYTVKLHFAEIVLTQYNSSNILGKRVFDVYLQEDLWLKDFDIAKEAGGVGRAVIKTCSIHVKNNTLKIRLYWAGKGTTNIPYRGCYGPIISAISVDADFKPPRFGKKTNVGLTVGLIGGVILFLCLDFWIWKKCCFRYRRDDILAGKGHRHLLGDIRVFKFSEIKAATSNFKSSNKRGEGGFGSVYEGKLKDGTIVAIKQLSSRSKQGREEFIDEISMISSMNHVNLVRLVGFCDHKRPCVVYEYMRYNSLSQALSDKGAKGRLTWPVRVQICMGVAQGLFYLHEGSNVQIIHRDIKPSNILLDENFIPKISDFGIAKQNENRKSDHTINIKGTRAYMAPEYATRGCLTPLADVYSFGLVALELVSGKPVRQSFADDPNISVFDKAHVLKDMKGDLLELVDRDLGNEYSPEEALRIINVAILCMGSCPPPPQTNHA
;
A
#
# COMPACT_ATOMS: atom_id res chain seq x y z
N MET A 1 -25.37 -19.48 -7.80
CA MET A 1 -24.85 -19.70 -9.16
C MET A 1 -23.80 -20.81 -9.06
N GLN A 2 -24.15 -22.06 -9.40
CA GLN A 2 -23.22 -23.19 -9.42
C GLN A 2 -22.19 -22.95 -10.52
N LEU A 3 -20.97 -22.57 -10.13
CA LEU A 3 -19.82 -22.57 -11.03
C LEU A 3 -19.56 -24.02 -11.41
N HIS A 4 -19.83 -24.39 -12.67
CA HIS A 4 -19.28 -25.60 -13.24
C HIS A 4 -17.76 -25.50 -13.16
N SER A 5 -17.14 -26.23 -12.24
CA SER A 5 -15.69 -26.35 -12.20
C SER A 5 -15.23 -27.02 -13.48
N VAL A 6 -14.31 -26.38 -14.19
CA VAL A 6 -13.64 -26.98 -15.35
C VAL A 6 -12.85 -28.17 -14.81
N LYS A 7 -13.27 -29.39 -15.18
CA LYS A 7 -12.55 -30.59 -14.75
C LYS A 7 -11.25 -30.73 -15.53
N ILE A 8 -10.17 -31.08 -14.85
CA ILE A 8 -8.84 -31.28 -15.43
C ILE A 8 -8.49 -32.78 -15.57
N TYR A 9 -7.63 -33.09 -16.53
CA TYR A 9 -7.18 -34.46 -16.85
C TYR A 9 -5.67 -34.67 -16.64
N SER A 10 -4.95 -33.63 -16.23
CA SER A 10 -3.55 -33.74 -15.84
C SER A 10 -3.19 -32.64 -14.85
N LEU A 11 -2.17 -32.87 -14.03
CA LEU A 11 -1.64 -31.92 -13.06
C LEU A 11 -0.13 -32.11 -12.93
N HIS A 12 0.62 -31.03 -13.06
CA HIS A 12 2.09 -31.05 -13.04
C HIS A 12 2.59 -29.87 -12.21
N ILE A 13 3.33 -30.15 -11.13
CA ILE A 13 3.75 -29.14 -10.14
C ILE A 13 5.27 -29.24 -9.94
N ASN A 14 5.99 -28.12 -10.05
CA ASN A 14 7.40 -28.01 -9.69
C ASN A 14 7.53 -27.57 -8.22
N CYS A 15 7.65 -28.53 -7.31
CA CYS A 15 7.48 -28.33 -5.88
C CYS A 15 8.66 -27.53 -5.29
N GLY A 16 8.41 -26.31 -4.81
CA GLY A 16 9.44 -25.40 -4.33
C GLY A 16 10.22 -24.67 -5.44
N GLY A 17 9.78 -24.80 -6.70
CA GLY A 17 10.48 -24.25 -7.87
C GLY A 17 9.61 -23.33 -8.73
N GLU A 18 10.26 -22.63 -9.67
CA GLU A 18 9.63 -21.78 -10.68
C GLU A 18 8.91 -22.59 -11.76
N GLU A 19 8.08 -21.93 -12.56
CA GLU A 19 7.39 -22.57 -13.69
C GLU A 19 8.40 -23.08 -14.73
N VAL A 20 8.28 -24.35 -15.16
CA VAL A 20 9.21 -24.98 -16.11
C VAL A 20 8.49 -25.83 -17.16
N TYR A 21 9.07 -25.93 -18.35
CA TYR A 21 8.57 -26.75 -19.45
C TYR A 21 9.49 -27.94 -19.71
N ILE A 22 9.01 -29.15 -19.41
CA ILE A 22 9.75 -30.40 -19.60
C ILE A 22 9.01 -31.24 -20.64
N ASN A 23 9.66 -31.57 -21.75
CA ASN A 23 9.07 -32.40 -22.83
C ASN A 23 7.69 -31.91 -23.31
N LYS A 24 7.49 -30.57 -23.38
CA LYS A 24 6.22 -29.87 -23.72
C LYS A 24 5.12 -29.95 -22.65
N THR A 25 5.40 -30.55 -21.51
CA THR A 25 4.55 -30.51 -20.32
C THR A 25 4.94 -29.31 -19.47
N LYS A 26 3.95 -28.50 -19.11
CA LYS A 26 4.11 -27.35 -18.23
C LYS A 26 4.00 -27.80 -16.78
N TYR A 27 5.04 -27.58 -15.98
CA TYR A 27 4.99 -27.74 -14.53
C TYR A 27 4.72 -26.37 -13.89
N GLU A 28 3.63 -26.26 -13.15
CA GLU A 28 3.23 -25.05 -12.45
C GLU A 28 4.19 -24.75 -11.27
N HIS A 29 4.43 -23.46 -11.02
CA HIS A 29 5.35 -23.01 -9.97
C HIS A 29 4.76 -23.25 -8.57
N ASP A 30 5.63 -23.45 -7.59
CA ASP A 30 5.25 -23.59 -6.18
C ASP A 30 6.21 -22.79 -5.30
N LEU A 31 5.93 -21.48 -5.20
CA LEU A 31 6.84 -20.49 -4.61
C LEU A 31 6.34 -19.89 -3.28
N ASP A 32 5.20 -20.35 -2.74
CA ASP A 32 4.68 -19.77 -1.50
C ASP A 32 5.67 -20.05 -0.35
N GLY A 33 6.15 -18.95 0.25
CA GLY A 33 7.14 -18.93 1.34
C GLY A 33 6.54 -18.79 2.74
N LYS A 34 5.20 -18.78 2.91
CA LYS A 34 4.54 -18.75 4.22
C LYS A 34 4.58 -20.14 4.83
N CYS A 35 5.16 -20.32 6.03
CA CYS A 35 5.19 -21.65 6.63
C CYS A 35 5.36 -21.72 8.18
N SER A 36 4.53 -22.60 8.74
CA SER A 36 4.70 -23.52 9.89
C SER A 36 3.36 -24.27 10.11
N SER A 37 2.26 -23.58 9.77
CA SER A 37 0.92 -24.11 9.56
C SER A 37 0.25 -23.30 8.45
N THR A 38 0.18 -23.83 7.23
CA THR A 38 -0.29 -23.06 6.06
C THR A 38 -1.10 -23.94 5.12
N TYR A 39 -2.17 -23.37 4.57
CA TYR A 39 -2.91 -23.90 3.45
C TYR A 39 -2.81 -22.91 2.29
N TYR A 40 -2.26 -23.35 1.17
CA TYR A 40 -2.12 -22.58 -0.05
C TYR A 40 -2.94 -23.25 -1.16
N LYS A 41 -3.59 -22.45 -2.00
CA LYS A 41 -4.38 -22.94 -3.13
C LYS A 41 -4.08 -22.08 -4.34
N ASP A 42 -3.74 -22.74 -5.44
CA ASP A 42 -3.50 -22.11 -6.74
C ASP A 42 -4.17 -22.90 -7.86
N GLY A 43 -5.11 -22.25 -8.54
CA GLY A 43 -5.90 -22.87 -9.60
C GLY A 43 -6.50 -24.22 -9.22
N ASN A 44 -5.96 -25.27 -9.85
CA ASN A 44 -6.43 -26.65 -9.75
C ASN A 44 -5.62 -27.51 -8.78
N TRP A 45 -4.75 -26.93 -7.97
CA TRP A 45 -4.08 -27.66 -6.90
C TRP A 45 -3.96 -26.80 -5.64
N ALA A 46 -3.58 -27.47 -4.55
CA ALA A 46 -3.35 -26.83 -3.26
C ALA A 46 -2.31 -27.63 -2.49
N PHE A 47 -1.72 -27.02 -1.47
CA PHE A 47 -0.95 -27.77 -0.47
C PHE A 47 -1.27 -27.31 0.95
N SER A 48 -1.12 -28.21 1.90
CA SER A 48 -1.10 -27.91 3.33
C SER A 48 0.21 -28.37 3.94
N ASN A 49 0.86 -27.49 4.68
CA ASN A 49 2.12 -27.76 5.37
C ASN A 49 1.93 -27.65 6.89
N THR A 50 2.49 -28.59 7.65
CA THR A 50 2.48 -28.58 9.11
C THR A 50 3.85 -28.85 9.71
N GLY A 51 4.10 -28.20 10.85
CA GLY A 51 5.31 -28.34 11.66
C GLY A 51 6.27 -27.17 11.48
N HIS A 52 7.11 -26.96 12.50
CA HIS A 52 8.17 -25.95 12.51
C HIS A 52 9.52 -26.64 12.74
N PHE A 53 10.53 -26.28 11.95
CA PHE A 53 11.92 -26.65 12.22
C PHE A 53 12.45 -25.93 13.46
N VAL A 54 12.81 -26.67 14.50
CA VAL A 54 13.40 -26.12 15.74
C VAL A 54 14.87 -25.75 15.47
N ASP A 55 15.34 -24.60 15.96
CA ASP A 55 16.72 -24.08 15.82
C ASP A 55 17.22 -23.74 14.40
N TYR A 56 16.35 -23.36 13.46
CA TYR A 56 16.80 -22.95 12.11
C TYR A 56 17.41 -21.53 12.10
N GLN A 57 18.71 -21.42 11.83
CA GLN A 57 19.51 -20.18 11.91
C GLN A 57 19.80 -19.49 10.54
N ARG A 58 19.01 -19.75 9.47
CA ARG A 58 19.28 -19.19 8.13
C ARG A 58 18.24 -18.16 7.69
N ASP A 59 18.69 -17.15 6.93
CA ASP A 59 17.88 -16.08 6.32
C ASP A 59 16.99 -16.53 5.13
N SER A 60 17.00 -17.83 4.76
CA SER A 60 16.22 -18.40 3.65
C SER A 60 14.95 -19.10 4.15
N SER A 61 13.88 -19.13 3.33
CA SER A 61 12.65 -19.89 3.64
C SER A 61 12.97 -21.36 3.93
N PRO A 62 12.80 -21.88 5.16
CA PRO A 62 13.26 -23.24 5.52
C PRO A 62 12.48 -24.37 4.83
N TYR A 63 11.44 -24.03 4.07
CA TYR A 63 10.52 -24.97 3.44
C TYR A 63 10.69 -25.03 1.91
N ILE A 64 11.52 -24.16 1.33
CA ILE A 64 11.98 -24.27 -0.04
C ILE A 64 13.48 -24.55 0.00
N LEU A 65 13.86 -25.74 -0.44
CA LEU A 65 15.22 -26.23 -0.39
C LEU A 65 15.84 -26.08 -1.76
N SER A 66 16.95 -25.37 -1.84
CA SER A 66 17.75 -25.24 -3.06
C SER A 66 18.92 -26.22 -3.02
N ASN A 67 19.32 -26.68 -4.20
CA ASN A 67 20.41 -27.63 -4.34
C ASN A 67 21.75 -27.11 -3.74
N THR A 68 22.42 -27.98 -2.98
CA THR A 68 23.76 -27.74 -2.43
C THR A 68 24.82 -28.74 -2.93
N SER A 69 24.42 -29.77 -3.68
CA SER A 69 25.27 -30.84 -4.20
C SER A 69 25.23 -30.89 -5.73
N ASN A 70 26.33 -31.21 -6.40
CA ASN A 70 26.32 -31.38 -7.86
C ASN A 70 25.39 -32.56 -8.21
N LEU A 71 24.34 -32.31 -9.01
CA LEU A 71 23.44 -33.37 -9.48
C LEU A 71 24.24 -34.30 -10.40
N HIS A 72 24.22 -35.60 -10.09
CA HIS A 72 24.91 -36.62 -10.88
C HIS A 72 23.89 -37.44 -11.67
N ASP A 73 24.16 -37.69 -12.96
CA ASP A 73 23.38 -38.59 -13.84
C ASP A 73 21.95 -38.16 -14.26
N ILE A 74 21.63 -36.86 -14.28
CA ILE A 74 20.36 -36.38 -14.85
C ILE A 74 20.60 -35.87 -16.28
N SER A 75 19.75 -36.29 -17.24
CA SER A 75 19.76 -35.71 -18.58
C SER A 75 19.63 -34.19 -18.45
N THR A 76 20.42 -33.42 -19.19
CA THR A 76 20.51 -31.97 -19.02
C THR A 76 19.15 -31.25 -19.05
N HIS A 77 18.14 -31.85 -19.69
CA HIS A 77 16.79 -31.29 -19.82
C HIS A 77 15.88 -31.48 -18.59
N ASP A 78 15.98 -32.60 -17.84
CA ASP A 78 15.12 -32.82 -16.67
C ASP A 78 15.74 -32.27 -15.38
N SER A 79 16.98 -31.77 -15.45
CA SER A 79 17.74 -31.28 -14.29
C SER A 79 17.04 -30.15 -13.54
N GLU A 80 16.26 -29.33 -14.24
CA GLU A 80 15.57 -28.16 -13.68
C GLU A 80 14.57 -28.54 -12.58
N LEU A 81 13.85 -29.67 -12.71
CA LEU A 81 12.89 -30.16 -11.71
C LEU A 81 13.54 -30.59 -10.39
N TYR A 82 14.85 -30.86 -10.39
CA TYR A 82 15.58 -31.35 -9.21
C TYR A 82 16.54 -30.31 -8.65
N THR A 83 16.46 -29.05 -9.10
CA THR A 83 17.26 -27.94 -8.56
C THR A 83 16.70 -27.43 -7.22
N THR A 84 15.40 -27.62 -7.01
CA THR A 84 14.68 -27.21 -5.81
C THR A 84 13.76 -28.33 -5.34
N ALA A 85 13.36 -28.26 -4.08
CA ALA A 85 12.37 -29.16 -3.52
C ALA A 85 11.57 -28.45 -2.41
N ARG A 86 10.28 -28.75 -2.29
CA ARG A 86 9.50 -28.32 -1.12
C ARG A 86 9.75 -29.28 0.03
N GLY A 87 10.10 -28.72 1.18
CA GLY A 87 10.28 -29.43 2.44
C GLY A 87 9.19 -29.12 3.48
N SER A 88 9.08 -30.00 4.47
CA SER A 88 8.22 -29.79 5.64
C SER A 88 8.89 -30.34 6.90
N ALA A 89 8.55 -29.82 8.06
CA ALA A 89 9.07 -30.34 9.33
C ALA A 89 8.31 -31.59 9.80
N ILE A 90 7.00 -31.69 9.54
CA ILE A 90 6.16 -32.81 10.02
C ILE A 90 5.34 -33.41 8.89
N SER A 91 4.48 -32.63 8.22
CA SER A 91 3.64 -33.16 7.14
C SER A 91 3.43 -32.16 6.03
N LEU A 92 3.58 -32.65 4.80
CA LEU A 92 3.28 -31.91 3.59
C LEU A 92 2.21 -32.67 2.82
N THR A 93 1.09 -32.03 2.49
CA THR A 93 0.04 -32.65 1.70
C THR A 93 -0.28 -31.81 0.48
N TYR A 94 -0.16 -32.39 -0.72
CA TYR A 94 -0.65 -31.80 -1.96
C TYR A 94 -2.04 -32.34 -2.30
N TYR A 95 -2.83 -31.48 -2.90
CA TYR A 95 -4.18 -31.75 -3.39
C TYR A 95 -4.24 -31.43 -4.87
N GLY A 96 -4.55 -32.41 -5.71
CA GLY A 96 -5.04 -32.17 -7.06
C GLY A 96 -6.54 -31.95 -7.01
N LEU A 97 -7.01 -30.75 -7.33
CA LEU A 97 -8.41 -30.33 -7.26
C LEU A 97 -9.06 -30.39 -8.64
N CYS A 98 -10.36 -30.65 -8.68
CA CYS A 98 -11.15 -30.69 -9.92
C CYS A 98 -10.66 -31.73 -10.96
N LEU A 99 -9.97 -32.79 -10.54
CA LEU A 99 -9.64 -33.90 -11.44
C LEU A 99 -10.93 -34.61 -11.87
N MET A 100 -10.99 -35.12 -13.11
CA MET A 100 -12.10 -36.01 -13.48
C MET A 100 -12.04 -37.30 -12.67
N GLU A 101 -13.18 -37.96 -12.52
CA GLU A 101 -13.20 -39.31 -11.95
C GLU A 101 -12.63 -40.28 -12.98
N GLY A 102 -11.63 -41.07 -12.57
CA GLY A 102 -10.92 -41.97 -13.47
C GLY A 102 -9.60 -42.47 -12.91
N ASN A 103 -8.91 -43.28 -13.71
CA ASN A 103 -7.58 -43.77 -13.41
C ASN A 103 -6.53 -42.76 -13.87
N TYR A 104 -5.56 -42.51 -13.00
CA TYR A 104 -4.44 -41.62 -13.24
C TYR A 104 -3.12 -42.30 -12.91
N THR A 105 -2.12 -42.08 -13.76
CA THR A 105 -0.73 -42.37 -13.43
C THR A 105 -0.14 -41.18 -12.67
N VAL A 106 0.21 -41.41 -11.41
CA VAL A 106 0.88 -40.43 -10.53
C VAL A 106 2.36 -40.77 -10.47
N LYS A 107 3.21 -39.79 -10.76
CA LYS A 107 4.66 -39.84 -10.60
C LYS A 107 5.10 -38.81 -9.57
N LEU A 108 5.73 -39.28 -8.50
CA LEU A 108 6.36 -38.43 -7.50
C LEU A 108 7.86 -38.40 -7.77
N HIS A 109 8.39 -37.19 -7.95
CA HIS A 109 9.79 -36.94 -8.28
C HIS A 109 10.53 -36.54 -7.01
N PHE A 110 11.62 -37.25 -6.71
CA PHE A 110 12.45 -37.01 -5.54
C PHE A 110 13.92 -36.93 -5.93
N ALA A 111 14.66 -36.04 -5.27
CA ALA A 111 16.11 -36.05 -5.22
C ALA A 111 16.56 -35.58 -3.84
N GLU A 112 17.57 -36.24 -3.25
CA GLU A 112 18.18 -35.74 -2.02
C GLU A 112 19.23 -34.69 -2.37
N ILE A 113 18.86 -33.42 -2.22
CA ILE A 113 19.66 -32.25 -2.65
C ILE A 113 20.26 -31.45 -1.50
N VAL A 114 19.99 -31.87 -0.25
CA VAL A 114 20.44 -31.19 0.98
C VAL A 114 21.52 -32.01 1.69
N LEU A 115 21.34 -33.33 1.80
CA LEU A 115 22.33 -34.20 2.44
C LEU A 115 23.53 -34.39 1.51
N THR A 116 24.73 -34.27 2.08
CA THR A 116 25.99 -34.46 1.36
C THR A 116 26.50 -35.90 1.53
N GLN A 117 27.22 -36.37 0.51
CA GLN A 117 27.94 -37.63 0.55
C GLN A 117 29.41 -37.33 0.83
N TYR A 118 29.98 -37.99 1.84
CA TYR A 118 31.40 -37.82 2.16
C TYR A 118 32.25 -38.65 1.20
N ASN A 119 31.94 -39.95 1.08
CA ASN A 119 32.60 -40.91 0.19
C ASN A 119 31.56 -41.85 -0.47
N SER A 120 31.98 -42.64 -1.45
CA SER A 120 31.14 -43.57 -2.25
C SER A 120 30.30 -44.58 -1.45
N SER A 121 30.58 -44.79 -0.16
CA SER A 121 29.88 -45.74 0.72
C SER A 121 29.24 -45.14 1.99
N ASN A 122 29.44 -43.84 2.30
CA ASN A 122 28.92 -43.23 3.52
C ASN A 122 28.21 -41.89 3.25
N ILE A 123 26.88 -41.91 3.39
CA ILE A 123 26.01 -40.72 3.38
C ILE A 123 26.00 -40.12 4.79
N LEU A 124 26.24 -38.81 4.93
CA LEU A 124 26.34 -38.11 6.23
C LEU A 124 25.00 -37.95 6.97
N GLY A 125 23.88 -38.37 6.38
CA GLY A 125 22.56 -38.39 7.00
C GLY A 125 21.58 -39.28 6.26
N LYS A 126 20.41 -39.54 6.88
CA LYS A 126 19.31 -40.29 6.27
C LYS A 126 18.02 -39.49 6.37
N ARG A 127 17.34 -39.26 5.25
CA ARG A 127 16.01 -38.65 5.23
C ARG A 127 14.99 -39.75 5.01
N VAL A 128 14.16 -40.01 6.03
CA VAL A 128 13.21 -41.13 6.02
C VAL A 128 11.82 -40.61 6.36
N PHE A 129 10.84 -40.83 5.49
CA PHE A 129 9.46 -40.42 5.71
C PHE A 129 8.47 -41.38 5.04
N ASP A 130 7.21 -41.28 5.42
CA ASP A 130 6.13 -42.06 4.83
C ASP A 130 5.42 -41.25 3.73
N VAL A 131 4.92 -41.93 2.70
CA VAL A 131 4.11 -41.36 1.62
C VAL A 131 2.76 -42.05 1.60
N TYR A 132 1.70 -41.27 1.71
CA TYR A 132 0.31 -41.68 1.65
C TYR A 132 -0.33 -41.12 0.38
N LEU A 133 -1.12 -41.95 -0.29
CA LEU A 133 -1.92 -41.57 -1.46
C LEU A 133 -3.38 -41.86 -1.14
N GLN A 134 -4.25 -40.86 -1.23
CA GLN A 134 -5.66 -40.97 -0.85
C GLN A 134 -5.87 -41.55 0.57
N GLU A 135 -5.01 -41.17 1.51
CA GLU A 135 -4.93 -41.70 2.90
C GLU A 135 -4.38 -43.13 3.06
N ASP A 136 -4.17 -43.87 1.97
CA ASP A 136 -3.54 -45.19 2.03
C ASP A 136 -2.01 -45.06 2.08
N LEU A 137 -1.38 -45.75 3.04
CA LEU A 137 0.08 -45.80 3.16
C LEU A 137 0.67 -46.51 1.93
N TRP A 138 1.39 -45.76 1.09
CA TRP A 138 1.96 -46.28 -0.15
C TRP A 138 3.45 -46.63 -0.01
N LEU A 139 4.23 -45.71 0.56
CA LEU A 139 5.65 -45.95 0.84
C LEU A 139 5.89 -45.74 2.33
N LYS A 140 6.37 -46.78 3.01
CA LYS A 140 6.73 -46.72 4.43
C LYS A 140 8.24 -46.62 4.56
N ASP A 141 8.71 -45.76 5.46
CA ASP A 141 10.14 -45.56 5.74
C ASP A 141 10.96 -45.30 4.46
N PHE A 142 10.41 -44.47 3.57
CA PHE A 142 11.01 -44.15 2.29
C PHE A 142 12.26 -43.29 2.48
N ASP A 143 13.40 -43.81 2.02
CA ASP A 143 14.71 -43.15 2.03
C ASP A 143 15.13 -42.83 0.59
N ILE A 144 15.08 -41.54 0.23
CA ILE A 144 15.33 -41.07 -1.13
C ILE A 144 16.73 -41.48 -1.60
N ALA A 145 17.75 -41.26 -0.77
CA ALA A 145 19.13 -41.48 -1.16
C ALA A 145 19.43 -42.99 -1.28
N LYS A 146 18.84 -43.81 -0.42
CA LYS A 146 18.94 -45.28 -0.54
C LYS A 146 18.32 -45.78 -1.84
N GLU A 147 17.16 -45.26 -2.21
CA GLU A 147 16.41 -45.69 -3.39
C GLU A 147 17.00 -45.16 -4.70
N ALA A 148 17.60 -43.97 -4.69
CA ALA A 148 18.34 -43.40 -5.81
C ALA A 148 19.77 -43.96 -5.96
N GLY A 149 20.25 -44.73 -4.98
CA GLY A 149 21.62 -45.25 -4.95
C GLY A 149 22.69 -44.18 -4.67
N GLY A 150 22.32 -43.09 -3.99
CA GLY A 150 23.19 -41.97 -3.64
C GLY A 150 22.41 -40.66 -3.46
N VAL A 151 23.08 -39.63 -2.94
CA VAL A 151 22.54 -38.25 -2.90
C VAL A 151 22.74 -37.57 -4.27
N GLY A 152 21.98 -36.51 -4.54
CA GLY A 152 22.07 -35.77 -5.81
C GLY A 152 21.61 -36.55 -7.04
N ARG A 153 20.90 -37.67 -6.84
CA ARG A 153 20.34 -38.52 -7.89
C ARG A 153 18.82 -38.50 -7.83
N ALA A 154 18.18 -38.40 -9.00
CA ALA A 154 16.73 -38.42 -9.10
C ALA A 154 16.17 -39.85 -8.98
N VAL A 155 15.06 -39.99 -8.26
CA VAL A 155 14.24 -41.20 -8.22
C VAL A 155 12.78 -40.83 -8.44
N ILE A 156 12.11 -41.56 -9.33
CA ILE A 156 10.70 -41.35 -9.66
C ILE A 156 9.92 -42.56 -9.17
N LYS A 157 8.93 -42.33 -8.30
CA LYS A 157 8.00 -43.38 -7.86
C LYS A 157 6.69 -43.20 -8.63
N THR A 158 6.26 -44.25 -9.31
CA THR A 158 5.07 -44.24 -10.17
C THR A 158 4.02 -45.19 -9.62
N CYS A 159 2.75 -44.77 -9.58
CA CYS A 159 1.61 -45.62 -9.28
C CYS A 159 0.39 -45.21 -10.10
N SER A 160 -0.51 -46.16 -10.35
CA SER A 160 -1.84 -45.88 -10.87
C SER A 160 -2.84 -45.76 -9.73
N ILE A 161 -3.62 -44.68 -9.71
CA ILE A 161 -4.63 -44.44 -8.69
C ILE A 161 -5.97 -44.08 -9.32
N HIS A 162 -7.04 -44.55 -8.69
CA HIS A 162 -8.40 -44.19 -9.08
C HIS A 162 -8.88 -42.99 -8.25
N VAL A 163 -9.10 -41.84 -8.90
CA VAL A 163 -9.52 -40.61 -8.23
C VAL A 163 -11.04 -40.61 -8.08
N LYS A 164 -11.52 -40.73 -6.83
CA LYS A 164 -12.93 -40.56 -6.45
C LYS A 164 -13.14 -39.14 -5.90
N ASN A 165 -14.28 -38.50 -6.16
CA ASN A 165 -14.62 -37.16 -5.66
C ASN A 165 -13.77 -36.00 -6.22
N ASN A 166 -13.26 -36.14 -7.44
CA ASN A 166 -12.50 -35.11 -8.17
C ASN A 166 -11.28 -34.53 -7.42
N THR A 167 -10.77 -35.23 -6.40
CA THR A 167 -9.67 -34.76 -5.57
C THR A 167 -8.64 -35.85 -5.39
N LEU A 168 -7.38 -35.57 -5.71
CA LEU A 168 -6.24 -36.45 -5.43
C LEU A 168 -5.48 -35.90 -4.22
N LYS A 169 -5.29 -36.70 -3.18
CA LYS A 169 -4.52 -36.31 -2.00
C LYS A 169 -3.21 -37.08 -1.91
N ILE A 170 -2.09 -36.35 -1.81
CA ILE A 170 -0.74 -36.90 -1.71
C ILE A 170 -0.12 -36.34 -0.43
N ARG A 171 0.09 -37.18 0.59
CA ARG A 171 0.61 -36.74 1.89
C ARG A 171 1.96 -37.37 2.18
N LEU A 172 2.94 -36.54 2.45
CA LEU A 172 4.24 -36.92 2.97
C LEU A 172 4.26 -36.63 4.46
N TYR A 173 4.73 -37.59 5.26
CA TYR A 173 4.69 -37.50 6.71
C TYR A 173 5.97 -38.02 7.34
N TRP A 174 6.55 -37.21 8.22
CA TRP A 174 7.75 -37.57 8.95
C TRP A 174 7.40 -37.98 10.39
N ALA A 175 7.64 -39.25 10.69
CA ALA A 175 7.39 -39.84 12.00
C ALA A 175 8.59 -39.72 12.97
N GLY A 176 9.49 -38.75 12.76
CA GLY A 176 10.67 -38.57 13.62
C GLY A 176 11.88 -39.46 13.28
N LYS A 177 11.90 -40.09 12.10
CA LYS A 177 12.96 -41.05 11.70
C LYS A 177 14.05 -40.41 10.83
N GLY A 178 15.27 -40.91 10.95
CA GLY A 178 16.42 -40.40 10.20
C GLY A 178 17.19 -39.30 10.94
N THR A 179 17.96 -38.52 10.18
CA THR A 179 18.90 -37.53 10.70
C THR A 179 18.24 -36.17 10.87
N THR A 180 18.46 -35.54 12.04
CA THR A 180 17.83 -34.26 12.41
C THR A 180 18.79 -33.07 12.44
N ASN A 181 20.08 -33.33 12.60
CA ASN A 181 21.08 -32.31 12.95
C ASN A 181 22.28 -32.25 11.98
N ILE A 182 22.27 -32.98 10.86
CA ILE A 182 23.37 -33.01 9.87
C ILE A 182 22.78 -32.83 8.47
N PRO A 183 23.22 -31.85 7.66
CA PRO A 183 24.39 -30.98 7.86
C PRO A 183 24.20 -29.82 8.84
N TYR A 184 22.96 -29.48 9.21
CA TYR A 184 22.63 -28.44 10.18
C TYR A 184 21.37 -28.82 10.97
N ARG A 185 21.07 -28.14 12.10
CA ARG A 185 19.84 -28.38 12.87
C ARG A 185 18.60 -27.98 12.06
N GLY A 186 17.59 -28.83 12.03
CA GLY A 186 16.36 -28.55 11.28
C GLY A 186 16.40 -29.02 9.82
N CYS A 187 17.25 -29.97 9.47
CA CYS A 187 17.34 -30.53 8.11
C CYS A 187 16.55 -31.85 7.92
N TYR A 188 15.58 -32.14 8.81
CA TYR A 188 14.74 -33.34 8.79
C TYR A 188 13.47 -33.19 7.95
N GLY A 189 12.55 -34.16 8.03
CA GLY A 189 11.24 -34.08 7.39
C GLY A 189 11.20 -34.49 5.92
N PRO A 190 10.00 -34.56 5.30
CA PRO A 190 9.89 -34.97 3.91
C PRO A 190 10.30 -33.86 2.95
N ILE A 191 10.76 -34.25 1.77
CA ILE A 191 11.00 -33.36 0.64
C ILE A 191 10.42 -33.96 -0.63
N ILE A 192 10.00 -33.12 -1.58
CA ILE A 192 9.55 -33.54 -2.92
C ILE A 192 9.95 -32.49 -3.95
N SER A 193 10.43 -32.94 -5.11
CA SER A 193 10.93 -32.08 -6.17
C SER A 193 9.84 -31.71 -7.18
N ALA A 194 9.02 -32.69 -7.58
CA ALA A 194 7.90 -32.44 -8.49
C ALA A 194 6.80 -33.51 -8.38
N ILE A 195 5.61 -33.17 -8.86
CA ILE A 195 4.46 -34.08 -8.97
C ILE A 195 3.99 -34.06 -10.41
N SER A 196 3.79 -35.24 -11.00
CA SER A 196 3.15 -35.41 -12.32
C SER A 196 1.96 -36.34 -12.20
N VAL A 197 0.82 -35.92 -12.73
CA VAL A 197 -0.43 -36.69 -12.71
C VAL A 197 -1.02 -36.65 -14.11
N ASP A 198 -1.11 -37.80 -14.75
CA ASP A 198 -1.60 -37.94 -16.12
C ASP A 198 -2.78 -38.91 -16.15
N ALA A 199 -3.87 -38.54 -16.81
CA ALA A 199 -5.04 -39.42 -16.97
C ALA A 199 -4.69 -40.62 -17.87
N ASP A 200 -5.08 -41.81 -17.43
CA ASP A 200 -4.94 -43.06 -18.20
C ASP A 200 -6.09 -43.25 -19.22
N PHE A 201 -6.97 -42.25 -19.33
CA PHE A 201 -8.12 -42.23 -20.24
C PHE A 201 -8.02 -41.06 -21.22
N LYS A 202 -8.65 -41.22 -22.39
CA LYS A 202 -8.73 -40.13 -23.37
C LYS A 202 -9.68 -39.05 -22.83
N PRO A 203 -9.22 -37.81 -22.60
CA PRO A 203 -10.12 -36.75 -22.18
C PRO A 203 -11.20 -36.52 -23.25
N PRO A 204 -12.44 -36.19 -22.87
CA PRO A 204 -13.50 -35.90 -23.84
C PRO A 204 -13.05 -34.76 -24.74
N ARG A 205 -12.91 -35.05 -26.04
CA ARG A 205 -12.63 -34.04 -27.05
C ARG A 205 -13.83 -33.11 -27.15
N PHE A 206 -13.83 -32.01 -26.40
CA PHE A 206 -14.60 -30.84 -26.80
C PHE A 206 -13.94 -30.27 -28.04
N GLY A 207 -14.33 -30.82 -29.19
CA GLY A 207 -13.92 -30.33 -30.49
C GLY A 207 -14.43 -28.91 -30.68
N LYS A 208 -13.61 -27.91 -30.38
CA LYS A 208 -13.77 -26.59 -31.00
C LYS A 208 -13.41 -26.74 -32.49
N LYS A 209 -14.38 -27.16 -33.31
CA LYS A 209 -14.41 -26.71 -34.71
C LYS A 209 -14.85 -25.25 -34.69
N THR A 210 -13.92 -24.36 -34.44
CA THR A 210 -14.15 -22.92 -34.60
C THR A 210 -13.65 -22.49 -35.97
N ASN A 211 -14.60 -22.20 -36.87
CA ASN A 211 -14.32 -21.39 -38.06
C ASN A 211 -13.74 -20.05 -37.58
N VAL A 212 -12.47 -19.82 -37.92
CA VAL A 212 -11.63 -18.72 -37.41
C VAL A 212 -12.26 -17.32 -37.60
N GLY A 213 -13.15 -17.14 -38.57
CA GLY A 213 -13.86 -15.87 -38.79
C GLY A 213 -14.92 -15.50 -37.75
N LEU A 214 -15.59 -16.48 -37.12
CA LEU A 214 -16.69 -16.22 -36.17
C LEU A 214 -16.20 -16.06 -34.72
N THR A 215 -15.07 -16.69 -34.38
CA THR A 215 -14.51 -16.68 -33.02
C THR A 215 -13.74 -15.40 -32.70
N VAL A 216 -13.08 -14.78 -33.68
CA VAL A 216 -12.49 -13.44 -33.51
C VAL A 216 -13.58 -12.39 -33.29
N GLY A 217 -14.73 -12.53 -33.96
CA GLY A 217 -15.89 -11.65 -33.76
C GLY A 217 -16.57 -11.82 -32.40
N LEU A 218 -16.71 -13.05 -31.90
CA LEU A 218 -17.33 -13.33 -30.59
C LEU A 218 -16.41 -13.00 -29.41
N ILE A 219 -15.11 -13.33 -29.48
CA ILE A 219 -14.15 -12.97 -28.43
C ILE A 219 -13.91 -11.46 -28.43
N GLY A 220 -13.79 -10.85 -29.61
CA GLY A 220 -13.75 -9.40 -29.75
C GLY A 220 -15.00 -8.74 -29.16
N GLY A 221 -16.19 -9.27 -29.49
CA GLY A 221 -17.46 -8.79 -28.95
C GLY A 221 -17.56 -8.89 -27.43
N VAL A 222 -17.22 -10.04 -26.83
CA VAL A 222 -17.27 -10.24 -25.36
C VAL A 222 -16.24 -9.38 -24.64
N ILE A 223 -15.02 -9.26 -25.17
CA ILE A 223 -14.03 -8.34 -24.59
C ILE A 223 -14.53 -6.90 -24.70
N LEU A 224 -15.14 -6.52 -25.82
CA LEU A 224 -15.70 -5.19 -26.01
C LEU A 224 -16.90 -4.94 -25.08
N PHE A 225 -17.73 -5.95 -24.82
CA PHE A 225 -18.82 -5.90 -23.83
C PHE A 225 -18.30 -5.84 -22.40
N LEU A 226 -17.30 -6.64 -22.00
CA LEU A 226 -16.71 -6.56 -20.66
C LEU A 226 -15.93 -5.27 -20.45
N CYS A 227 -15.25 -4.76 -21.49
CA CYS A 227 -14.64 -3.45 -21.46
C CYS A 227 -15.71 -2.35 -21.41
N LEU A 228 -16.82 -2.48 -22.14
CA LEU A 228 -17.95 -1.56 -22.07
C LEU A 228 -18.63 -1.63 -20.71
N ASP A 229 -18.85 -2.80 -20.13
CA ASP A 229 -19.46 -3.00 -18.82
C ASP A 229 -18.52 -2.54 -17.72
N PHE A 230 -17.21 -2.75 -17.83
CA PHE A 230 -16.23 -2.16 -16.93
C PHE A 230 -16.13 -0.64 -17.12
N TRP A 231 -16.27 -0.14 -18.34
CA TRP A 231 -16.25 1.30 -18.62
C TRP A 231 -17.55 1.98 -18.21
N ILE A 232 -18.69 1.31 -18.35
CA ILE A 232 -20.03 1.69 -17.88
C ILE A 232 -20.04 1.58 -16.37
N TRP A 233 -19.56 0.50 -15.76
CA TRP A 233 -19.44 0.34 -14.31
C TRP A 233 -18.50 1.38 -13.72
N LYS A 234 -17.35 1.64 -14.34
CA LYS A 234 -16.45 2.72 -13.92
C LYS A 234 -17.11 4.07 -14.12
N LYS A 235 -17.81 4.30 -15.24
CA LYS A 235 -18.56 5.54 -15.46
C LYS A 235 -19.75 5.67 -14.53
N CYS A 236 -20.42 4.59 -14.13
CA CYS A 236 -21.62 4.53 -13.32
C CYS A 236 -21.30 4.54 -11.83
N CYS A 237 -20.21 3.93 -11.36
CA CYS A 237 -19.69 4.12 -10.00
C CYS A 237 -19.13 5.54 -9.83
N PHE A 238 -18.46 6.06 -10.86
CA PHE A 238 -18.03 7.45 -10.89
C PHE A 238 -19.21 8.42 -11.01
N ARG A 239 -20.23 8.10 -11.83
CA ARG A 239 -21.51 8.82 -11.88
C ARG A 239 -22.27 8.67 -10.59
N TYR A 240 -22.22 7.53 -9.91
CA TYR A 240 -22.90 7.29 -8.64
C TYR A 240 -22.28 8.15 -7.55
N ARG A 241 -20.95 8.22 -7.43
CA ARG A 241 -20.28 9.15 -6.50
C ARG A 241 -20.56 10.63 -6.86
N ARG A 242 -20.62 10.95 -8.15
CA ARG A 242 -20.94 12.31 -8.66
C ARG A 242 -22.41 12.69 -8.47
N ASP A 243 -23.31 11.77 -8.75
CA ASP A 243 -24.77 11.90 -8.66
C ASP A 243 -25.22 11.72 -7.20
N ASP A 244 -24.45 11.12 -6.30
CA ASP A 244 -24.70 11.15 -4.84
C ASP A 244 -24.34 12.53 -4.25
N ILE A 245 -23.24 13.14 -4.73
CA ILE A 245 -22.89 14.53 -4.40
C ILE A 245 -23.86 15.53 -5.04
N LEU A 246 -24.28 15.33 -6.30
CA LEU A 246 -25.21 16.23 -7.02
C LEU A 246 -26.69 15.95 -6.75
N ALA A 247 -27.07 14.71 -6.43
CA ALA A 247 -28.46 14.27 -6.21
C ALA A 247 -28.73 13.83 -4.77
N GLY A 248 -27.81 14.09 -3.83
CA GLY A 248 -27.92 13.80 -2.40
C GLY A 248 -29.26 14.20 -1.80
N LYS A 249 -30.24 13.30 -1.89
CA LYS A 249 -31.58 13.41 -1.31
C LYS A 249 -31.55 13.32 0.23
N GLY A 250 -30.36 13.12 0.83
CA GLY A 250 -30.13 13.21 2.28
C GLY A 250 -29.29 14.38 2.77
N HIS A 251 -28.64 15.17 1.88
CA HIS A 251 -27.72 16.26 2.27
C HIS A 251 -28.13 17.66 1.76
N ARG A 252 -29.31 17.81 1.12
CA ARG A 252 -29.82 19.13 0.68
C ARG A 252 -29.96 20.15 1.80
N HIS A 253 -30.09 19.71 3.05
CA HIS A 253 -30.17 20.60 4.20
C HIS A 253 -28.78 21.15 4.64
N LEU A 254 -27.68 20.54 4.17
CA LEU A 254 -26.29 20.97 4.45
C LEU A 254 -25.65 21.75 3.28
N LEU A 255 -26.20 21.64 2.07
CA LEU A 255 -25.72 22.30 0.84
C LEU A 255 -26.34 23.68 0.58
N GLY A 256 -27.14 24.22 1.50
CA GLY A 256 -28.01 25.39 1.28
C GLY A 256 -27.32 26.62 0.64
N ASP A 257 -26.03 26.82 0.93
CA ASP A 257 -25.26 28.00 0.50
C ASP A 257 -24.24 27.73 -0.62
N ILE A 258 -24.04 26.48 -1.04
CA ILE A 258 -22.97 26.12 -1.99
C ILE A 258 -23.46 26.23 -3.43
N ARG A 259 -22.90 27.17 -4.19
CA ARG A 259 -23.36 27.49 -5.56
C ARG A 259 -22.73 26.57 -6.62
N VAL A 260 -23.57 26.07 -7.53
CA VAL A 260 -23.10 25.39 -8.75
C VAL A 260 -22.96 26.42 -9.88
N PHE A 261 -21.74 26.77 -10.24
CA PHE A 261 -21.45 27.76 -11.27
C PHE A 261 -21.40 27.13 -12.66
N LYS A 262 -21.94 27.85 -13.66
CA LYS A 262 -21.68 27.51 -15.07
C LYS A 262 -20.25 27.92 -15.43
N PHE A 263 -19.61 27.16 -16.30
CA PHE A 263 -18.25 27.49 -16.76
C PHE A 263 -18.17 28.87 -17.45
N SER A 264 -19.25 29.33 -18.08
CA SER A 264 -19.35 30.69 -18.63
C SER A 264 -19.25 31.78 -17.55
N GLU A 265 -19.78 31.53 -16.36
CA GLU A 265 -19.71 32.45 -15.22
C GLU A 265 -18.28 32.51 -14.67
N ILE A 266 -17.64 31.35 -14.53
CA ILE A 266 -16.22 31.26 -14.12
C ILE A 266 -15.31 31.98 -15.11
N LYS A 267 -15.55 31.80 -16.42
CA LYS A 267 -14.83 32.53 -17.47
C LYS A 267 -15.02 34.04 -17.38
N ALA A 268 -16.26 34.50 -17.19
CA ALA A 268 -16.54 35.92 -17.05
C ALA A 268 -15.84 36.48 -15.80
N ALA A 269 -15.95 35.80 -14.66
CA ALA A 269 -15.37 36.23 -13.39
C ALA A 269 -13.84 36.34 -13.44
N THR A 270 -13.18 35.43 -14.16
CA THR A 270 -11.70 35.39 -14.29
C THR A 270 -11.17 36.18 -15.50
N SER A 271 -12.02 36.87 -16.26
CA SER A 271 -11.64 37.49 -17.54
C SER A 271 -10.97 36.49 -18.50
N ASN A 272 -11.60 35.33 -18.71
CA ASN A 272 -11.07 34.19 -19.46
C ASN A 272 -9.74 33.65 -18.92
N PHE A 273 -9.61 33.52 -17.60
CA PHE A 273 -8.38 33.03 -16.94
C PHE A 273 -7.14 33.85 -17.33
N LYS A 274 -7.28 35.18 -17.41
CA LYS A 274 -6.20 36.09 -17.75
C LYS A 274 -5.01 35.88 -16.80
N SER A 275 -3.79 35.83 -17.35
CA SER A 275 -2.57 35.59 -16.56
C SER A 275 -2.37 36.63 -15.45
N SER A 276 -2.80 37.87 -15.65
CA SER A 276 -2.76 38.93 -14.61
C SER A 276 -3.58 38.62 -13.37
N ASN A 277 -4.58 37.74 -13.48
CA ASN A 277 -5.44 37.34 -12.37
C ASN A 277 -4.92 36.06 -11.68
N LYS A 278 -3.83 35.46 -12.17
CA LYS A 278 -3.25 34.26 -11.58
C LYS A 278 -2.56 34.64 -10.27
N ARG A 279 -2.96 34.00 -9.17
CA ARG A 279 -2.43 34.24 -7.81
C ARG A 279 -1.48 33.14 -7.34
N GLY A 280 -1.59 31.94 -7.91
CA GLY A 280 -0.70 30.83 -7.58
C GLY A 280 -0.85 29.66 -8.53
N GLU A 281 0.16 28.79 -8.53
CA GLU A 281 0.16 27.52 -9.24
C GLU A 281 0.89 26.48 -8.40
N GLY A 282 0.29 25.31 -8.25
CA GLY A 282 0.87 24.19 -7.51
C GLY A 282 0.45 22.85 -8.10
N GLY A 283 0.79 21.75 -7.41
CA GLY A 283 0.47 20.38 -7.84
C GLY A 283 -1.04 20.14 -8.07
N PHE A 284 -1.88 20.91 -7.39
CA PHE A 284 -3.34 20.83 -7.45
C PHE A 284 -3.97 21.76 -8.49
N GLY A 285 -3.18 22.57 -9.22
CA GLY A 285 -3.67 23.43 -10.31
C GLY A 285 -3.38 24.92 -10.10
N SER A 286 -4.06 25.75 -10.89
CA SER A 286 -3.86 27.21 -10.91
C SER A 286 -4.99 27.93 -10.19
N VAL A 287 -4.64 28.90 -9.35
CA VAL A 287 -5.61 29.74 -8.61
C VAL A 287 -5.69 31.12 -9.25
N TYR A 288 -6.90 31.57 -9.53
CA TYR A 288 -7.20 32.85 -10.14
C TYR A 288 -8.05 33.70 -9.22
N GLU A 289 -7.77 34.99 -9.15
CA GLU A 289 -8.73 35.97 -8.64
C GLU A 289 -9.88 36.13 -9.63
N GLY A 290 -11.10 36.10 -9.12
CA GLY A 290 -12.30 36.35 -9.91
C GLY A 290 -13.22 37.33 -9.23
N LYS A 291 -14.02 38.03 -10.03
CA LYS A 291 -15.10 38.89 -9.56
C LYS A 291 -16.45 38.36 -10.05
N LEU A 292 -17.30 37.92 -9.12
CA LEU A 292 -18.64 37.45 -9.43
C LEU A 292 -19.53 38.60 -9.92
N LYS A 293 -20.69 38.29 -10.49
CA LYS A 293 -21.64 39.28 -11.03
C LYS A 293 -22.16 40.27 -9.99
N ASP A 294 -22.29 39.80 -8.75
CA ASP A 294 -22.69 40.60 -7.59
C ASP A 294 -21.54 41.48 -7.04
N GLY A 295 -20.36 41.41 -7.65
CA GLY A 295 -19.18 42.18 -7.25
C GLY A 295 -18.28 41.47 -6.25
N THR A 296 -18.69 40.32 -5.72
CA THR A 296 -17.91 39.53 -4.75
C THR A 296 -16.59 39.07 -5.35
N ILE A 297 -15.48 39.32 -4.65
CA ILE A 297 -14.16 38.82 -5.03
C ILE A 297 -14.01 37.40 -4.50
N VAL A 298 -13.54 36.47 -5.34
CA VAL A 298 -13.39 35.05 -5.04
C VAL A 298 -12.05 34.53 -5.52
N ALA A 299 -11.59 33.43 -4.91
CA ALA A 299 -10.48 32.64 -5.42
C ALA A 299 -11.00 31.42 -6.18
N ILE A 300 -10.59 31.27 -7.44
CA ILE A 300 -11.05 30.21 -8.34
C ILE A 300 -9.87 29.30 -8.62
N LYS A 301 -9.87 28.12 -7.98
CA LYS A 301 -8.88 27.06 -8.19
C LYS A 301 -9.33 26.22 -9.38
N GLN A 302 -8.64 26.36 -10.51
CA GLN A 302 -8.78 25.48 -11.65
C GLN A 302 -7.86 24.28 -11.47
N LEU A 303 -8.45 23.10 -11.30
CA LEU A 303 -7.70 21.88 -11.11
C LEU A 303 -7.06 21.41 -12.43
N SER A 304 -5.88 20.80 -12.32
CA SER A 304 -5.14 20.27 -13.47
C SER A 304 -5.97 19.22 -14.21
N SER A 305 -6.21 19.43 -15.51
CA SER A 305 -6.94 18.49 -16.36
C SER A 305 -6.07 17.32 -16.87
N ARG A 306 -4.81 17.21 -16.41
CA ARG A 306 -3.81 16.28 -16.97
C ARG A 306 -3.81 14.89 -16.32
N SER A 307 -4.58 14.63 -15.27
CA SER A 307 -4.59 13.32 -14.59
C SER A 307 -5.99 12.90 -14.10
N LYS A 308 -6.21 11.57 -13.97
CA LYS A 308 -7.39 11.02 -13.27
C LYS A 308 -7.43 11.47 -11.80
N GLN A 309 -6.25 11.64 -11.21
CA GLN A 309 -6.04 12.09 -9.84
C GLN A 309 -6.65 13.47 -9.57
N GLY A 310 -6.47 14.46 -10.47
CA GLY A 310 -7.02 15.82 -10.25
C GLY A 310 -8.56 15.88 -10.19
N ARG A 311 -9.27 14.89 -10.76
CA ARG A 311 -10.73 14.80 -10.63
C ARG A 311 -11.18 14.06 -9.38
N GLU A 312 -10.39 13.09 -8.89
CA GLU A 312 -10.65 12.47 -7.58
C GLU A 312 -10.44 13.51 -6.47
N GLU A 313 -9.34 14.26 -6.54
CA GLU A 313 -9.05 15.37 -5.61
C GLU A 313 -10.12 16.47 -5.65
N PHE A 314 -10.70 16.78 -6.83
CA PHE A 314 -11.86 17.68 -6.94
C PHE A 314 -13.06 17.22 -6.09
N ILE A 315 -13.38 15.93 -6.22
CA ILE A 315 -14.52 15.32 -5.55
C ILE A 315 -14.25 15.27 -4.04
N ASP A 316 -13.05 14.83 -3.65
CA ASP A 316 -12.63 14.77 -2.25
C ASP A 316 -12.63 16.18 -1.62
N GLU A 317 -12.10 17.19 -2.32
CA GLU A 317 -12.06 18.58 -1.85
C GLU A 317 -13.48 19.12 -1.59
N ILE A 318 -14.41 18.99 -2.55
CA ILE A 318 -15.81 19.44 -2.37
C ILE A 318 -16.51 18.64 -1.27
N SER A 319 -16.37 17.32 -1.28
CA SER A 319 -17.05 16.44 -0.32
C SER A 319 -16.61 16.75 1.11
N MET A 320 -15.33 17.03 1.33
CA MET A 320 -14.81 17.38 2.65
C MET A 320 -15.28 18.77 3.07
N ILE A 321 -14.97 19.80 2.28
CA ILE A 321 -15.18 21.20 2.69
C ILE A 321 -16.66 21.61 2.74
N SER A 322 -17.53 20.93 1.99
CA SER A 322 -18.96 21.29 1.94
C SER A 322 -19.72 21.11 3.26
N SER A 323 -19.23 20.27 4.16
CA SER A 323 -19.86 20.01 5.46
C SER A 323 -19.19 20.75 6.64
N MET A 324 -18.17 21.56 6.34
CA MET A 324 -17.37 22.25 7.35
C MET A 324 -17.64 23.74 7.36
N ASN A 325 -17.84 24.31 8.54
CA ASN A 325 -17.98 25.74 8.73
C ASN A 325 -17.29 26.16 10.02
N HIS A 326 -16.17 26.86 9.89
CA HIS A 326 -15.38 27.34 11.01
C HIS A 326 -14.56 28.57 10.58
N VAL A 327 -14.37 29.52 11.49
CA VAL A 327 -13.68 30.80 11.19
C VAL A 327 -12.27 30.60 10.65
N ASN A 328 -11.58 29.54 11.11
CA ASN A 328 -10.22 29.19 10.69
C ASN A 328 -10.13 28.12 9.59
N LEU A 329 -11.22 27.83 8.87
CA LEU A 329 -11.18 27.01 7.66
C LEU A 329 -11.65 27.85 6.47
N VAL A 330 -11.08 27.61 5.28
CA VAL A 330 -11.48 28.35 4.08
C VAL A 330 -12.91 27.99 3.69
N ARG A 331 -13.74 29.01 3.45
CA ARG A 331 -15.14 28.81 3.08
C ARG A 331 -15.28 28.51 1.59
N LEU A 332 -15.89 27.38 1.30
CA LEU A 332 -16.33 27.03 -0.05
C LEU A 332 -17.54 27.89 -0.45
N VAL A 333 -17.40 28.65 -1.54
CA VAL A 333 -18.50 29.43 -2.14
C VAL A 333 -19.27 28.57 -3.14
N GLY A 334 -18.57 27.69 -3.85
CA GLY A 334 -19.19 26.83 -4.85
C GLY A 334 -18.20 26.10 -5.74
N PHE A 335 -18.72 25.45 -6.77
CA PHE A 335 -17.91 24.70 -7.72
C PHE A 335 -18.49 24.72 -9.12
N CYS A 336 -17.67 24.37 -10.11
CA CYS A 336 -18.05 24.21 -11.51
C CYS A 336 -17.62 22.82 -11.99
N ASP A 337 -18.58 21.91 -12.15
CA ASP A 337 -18.36 20.60 -12.78
C ASP A 337 -18.32 20.76 -14.31
N HIS A 338 -17.12 20.95 -14.87
CA HIS A 338 -16.88 21.05 -16.30
C HIS A 338 -15.65 20.21 -16.72
N LYS A 339 -15.34 20.16 -18.02
CA LYS A 339 -14.10 19.52 -18.53
C LYS A 339 -12.85 20.06 -17.84
N ARG A 340 -12.90 21.32 -17.39
CA ARG A 340 -11.92 21.97 -16.51
C ARG A 340 -12.63 22.26 -15.19
N PRO A 341 -12.61 21.32 -14.21
CA PRO A 341 -13.30 21.51 -12.96
C PRO A 341 -12.68 22.68 -12.19
N CYS A 342 -13.53 23.46 -11.52
CA CYS A 342 -13.08 24.59 -10.71
C CYS A 342 -13.77 24.56 -9.35
N VAL A 343 -13.01 24.90 -8.32
CA VAL A 343 -13.50 25.13 -6.95
C VAL A 343 -13.43 26.63 -6.66
N VAL A 344 -14.48 27.19 -6.09
CA VAL A 344 -14.62 28.64 -5.82
C VAL A 344 -14.64 28.85 -4.32
N TYR A 345 -13.64 29.58 -3.82
CA TYR A 345 -13.45 29.91 -2.42
C TYR A 345 -13.68 31.40 -2.16
N GLU A 346 -13.87 31.75 -0.89
CA GLU A 346 -13.68 33.13 -0.46
C GLU A 346 -12.27 33.63 -0.81
N TYR A 347 -12.15 34.92 -1.06
CA TYR A 347 -10.87 35.51 -1.42
C TYR A 347 -10.04 35.82 -0.17
N MET A 348 -8.76 35.45 -0.21
CA MET A 348 -7.81 35.62 0.89
C MET A 348 -6.77 36.67 0.51
N ARG A 349 -6.89 37.88 1.07
CA ARG A 349 -6.16 39.08 0.62
C ARG A 349 -4.64 38.94 0.66
N TYR A 350 -4.09 38.31 1.69
CA TYR A 350 -2.64 38.13 1.83
C TYR A 350 -2.16 36.75 1.34
N ASN A 351 -3.03 36.00 0.65
CA ASN A 351 -2.73 34.69 0.10
C ASN A 351 -2.20 33.75 1.20
N SER A 352 -1.20 32.92 0.91
CA SER A 352 -0.65 31.94 1.86
C SER A 352 0.34 32.55 2.86
N LEU A 353 0.41 31.96 4.05
CA LEU A 353 1.39 32.28 5.09
C LEU A 353 2.83 32.15 4.57
N SER A 354 3.11 31.15 3.73
CA SER A 354 4.42 31.00 3.08
C SER A 354 4.82 32.24 2.28
N GLN A 355 3.88 32.81 1.52
CA GLN A 355 4.11 34.03 0.76
C GLN A 355 4.23 35.25 1.68
N ALA A 356 3.40 35.34 2.72
CA ALA A 356 3.44 36.43 3.68
C ALA A 356 4.76 36.47 4.47
N LEU A 357 5.36 35.32 4.77
CA LEU A 357 6.68 35.22 5.41
C LEU A 357 7.84 35.55 4.46
N SER A 358 7.66 35.33 3.14
CA SER A 358 8.71 35.54 2.14
C SER A 358 8.73 36.95 1.54
N ASP A 359 7.57 37.59 1.41
CA ASP A 359 7.43 38.95 0.88
C ASP A 359 7.79 39.98 1.95
N LYS A 360 8.87 40.75 1.76
CA LYS A 360 9.33 41.78 2.71
C LYS A 360 8.24 42.78 3.12
N GLY A 361 7.34 43.14 2.20
CA GLY A 361 6.25 44.08 2.47
C GLY A 361 5.13 43.46 3.31
N ALA A 362 4.84 42.17 3.11
CA ALA A 362 3.86 41.43 3.93
C ALA A 362 4.45 41.01 5.28
N LYS A 363 5.73 40.59 5.29
CA LYS A 363 6.47 40.17 6.49
C LYS A 363 6.53 41.27 7.54
N GLY A 364 6.72 42.52 7.13
CA GLY A 364 6.68 43.68 8.04
C GLY A 364 5.32 43.91 8.72
N ARG A 365 4.23 43.30 8.24
CA ARG A 365 2.90 43.33 8.89
C ARG A 365 2.66 42.13 9.81
N LEU A 366 3.50 41.09 9.73
CA LEU A 366 3.47 39.93 10.63
C LEU A 366 4.23 40.25 11.92
N THR A 367 3.69 41.23 12.67
CA THR A 367 4.14 41.57 14.02
C THR A 367 3.96 40.37 14.95
N TRP A 368 4.65 40.38 16.10
CA TRP A 368 4.53 39.29 17.06
C TRP A 368 3.07 38.94 17.44
N PRO A 369 2.19 39.89 17.80
CA PRO A 369 0.79 39.59 18.10
C PRO A 369 0.05 38.93 16.93
N VAL A 370 0.33 39.33 15.69
CA VAL A 370 -0.27 38.73 14.48
C VAL A 370 0.21 37.29 14.31
N ARG A 371 1.49 37.00 14.56
CA ARG A 371 2.02 35.62 14.50
C ARG A 371 1.39 34.72 15.57
N VAL A 372 1.20 35.24 16.78
CA VAL A 372 0.50 34.54 17.87
C VAL A 372 -0.95 34.25 17.47
N GLN A 373 -1.67 35.24 16.93
CA GLN A 373 -3.04 35.09 16.43
C GLN A 373 -3.12 34.02 15.33
N ILE A 374 -2.18 34.02 14.39
CA ILE A 374 -2.11 33.01 13.33
C ILE A 374 -1.89 31.61 13.92
N CYS A 375 -0.93 31.46 14.84
CA CYS A 375 -0.64 30.20 15.50
C CYS A 375 -1.87 29.64 16.23
N MET A 376 -2.54 30.48 17.01
CA MET A 376 -3.78 30.13 17.72
C MET A 376 -4.92 29.75 16.76
N GLY A 377 -5.14 30.54 15.71
CA GLY A 377 -6.22 30.27 14.77
C GLY A 377 -6.01 28.97 13.99
N VAL A 378 -4.77 28.64 13.62
CA VAL A 378 -4.46 27.34 13.00
C VAL A 378 -4.74 26.20 13.98
N ALA A 379 -4.34 26.34 15.25
CA ALA A 379 -4.62 25.34 16.28
C ALA A 379 -6.13 25.15 16.51
N GLN A 380 -6.92 26.23 16.52
CA GLN A 380 -8.37 26.20 16.61
C GLN A 380 -9.01 25.49 15.41
N GLY A 381 -8.53 25.77 14.19
CA GLY A 381 -8.96 25.09 12.97
C GLY A 381 -8.68 23.59 13.02
N LEU A 382 -7.49 23.18 13.48
CA LEU A 382 -7.13 21.77 13.65
C LEU A 382 -7.95 21.08 14.73
N PHE A 383 -8.15 21.73 15.88
CA PHE A 383 -9.01 21.22 16.93
C PHE A 383 -10.43 20.97 16.42
N TYR A 384 -10.98 21.91 15.63
CA TYR A 384 -12.28 21.71 15.00
C TYR A 384 -12.29 20.47 14.09
N LEU A 385 -11.28 20.27 13.23
CA LEU A 385 -11.20 19.10 12.34
C LEU A 385 -11.09 17.77 13.11
N HIS A 386 -10.34 17.76 14.21
CA HIS A 386 -10.02 16.52 14.93
C HIS A 386 -11.11 16.12 15.93
N GLU A 387 -11.68 17.09 16.64
CA GLU A 387 -12.58 16.87 17.78
C GLU A 387 -13.88 17.68 17.71
N GLY A 388 -13.86 18.86 17.05
CA GLY A 388 -15.01 19.77 17.03
C GLY A 388 -16.07 19.48 15.94
N SER A 389 -15.74 18.71 14.92
CA SER A 389 -16.67 18.29 13.87
C SER A 389 -17.37 16.97 14.20
N ASN A 390 -18.55 16.75 13.60
CA ASN A 390 -19.31 15.50 13.76
C ASN A 390 -18.52 14.25 13.32
N VAL A 391 -17.52 14.47 12.48
CA VAL A 391 -16.65 13.48 11.89
C VAL A 391 -15.20 13.90 12.16
N GLN A 392 -14.35 13.00 12.62
CA GLN A 392 -12.92 13.31 12.77
C GLN A 392 -12.25 13.34 11.38
N ILE A 393 -11.65 14.47 11.03
CA ILE A 393 -11.03 14.72 9.73
C ILE A 393 -9.53 14.94 9.94
N ILE A 394 -8.70 14.21 9.21
CA ILE A 394 -7.24 14.37 9.20
C ILE A 394 -6.86 15.07 7.88
N HIS A 395 -6.24 16.24 7.97
CA HIS A 395 -5.96 17.11 6.83
C HIS A 395 -4.82 16.59 5.95
N ARG A 396 -3.74 16.06 6.55
CA ARG A 396 -2.56 15.43 5.90
C ARG A 396 -1.62 16.34 5.12
N ASP A 397 -1.87 17.63 5.07
CA ASP A 397 -1.04 18.59 4.32
C ASP A 397 -1.03 19.97 4.97
N ILE A 398 -0.91 19.98 6.31
CA ILE A 398 -0.73 21.21 7.07
C ILE A 398 0.67 21.75 6.79
N LYS A 399 0.72 22.94 6.22
CA LYS A 399 1.95 23.66 5.87
C LYS A 399 1.63 25.13 5.60
N PRO A 400 2.61 26.03 5.61
CA PRO A 400 2.38 27.46 5.42
C PRO A 400 1.77 27.84 4.06
N SER A 401 1.98 27.04 3.01
CA SER A 401 1.34 27.28 1.70
C SER A 401 -0.16 26.95 1.67
N ASN A 402 -0.65 26.16 2.64
CA ASN A 402 -2.06 25.78 2.77
C ASN A 402 -2.78 26.55 3.89
N ILE A 403 -2.10 27.49 4.56
CA ILE A 403 -2.69 28.41 5.54
C ILE A 403 -2.85 29.76 4.86
N LEU A 404 -4.08 30.17 4.58
CA LEU A 404 -4.39 31.41 3.90
C LEU A 404 -4.74 32.52 4.90
N LEU A 405 -4.49 33.78 4.54
CA LEU A 405 -4.67 34.94 5.40
C LEU A 405 -5.64 35.94 4.77
N ASP A 406 -6.69 36.29 5.51
CA ASP A 406 -7.67 37.30 5.09
C ASP A 406 -7.15 38.72 5.34
N GLU A 407 -7.95 39.74 5.05
CA GLU A 407 -7.60 41.15 5.26
C GLU A 407 -7.23 41.52 6.71
N ASN A 408 -7.66 40.71 7.69
CA ASN A 408 -7.42 40.91 9.12
C ASN A 408 -6.34 39.95 9.66
N PHE A 409 -5.62 39.24 8.78
CA PHE A 409 -4.65 38.20 9.13
C PHE A 409 -5.27 37.06 9.96
N ILE A 410 -6.57 36.80 9.80
CA ILE A 410 -7.19 35.60 10.36
C ILE A 410 -6.76 34.40 9.50
N PRO A 411 -6.14 33.36 10.09
CA PRO A 411 -5.69 32.21 9.34
C PRO A 411 -6.85 31.28 8.99
N LYS A 412 -6.82 30.76 7.76
CA LYS A 412 -7.75 29.75 7.26
C LYS A 412 -7.01 28.58 6.65
N ILE A 413 -7.25 27.39 7.19
CA ILE A 413 -6.73 26.14 6.63
C ILE A 413 -7.46 25.86 5.32
N SER A 414 -6.70 25.48 4.29
CA SER A 414 -7.17 25.24 2.93
C SER A 414 -6.56 23.98 2.33
N ASP A 415 -7.03 23.59 1.14
CA ASP A 415 -6.54 22.45 0.36
C ASP A 415 -6.86 21.07 0.96
N PHE A 416 -8.15 20.78 1.06
CA PHE A 416 -8.69 19.52 1.59
C PHE A 416 -8.69 18.36 0.57
N GLY A 417 -8.05 18.51 -0.59
CA GLY A 417 -8.10 17.54 -1.68
C GLY A 417 -7.49 16.17 -1.37
N ILE A 418 -6.71 16.06 -0.28
CA ILE A 418 -6.17 14.78 0.20
C ILE A 418 -6.61 14.44 1.63
N ALA A 419 -7.46 15.28 2.24
CA ALA A 419 -7.97 15.08 3.59
C ALA A 419 -8.74 13.75 3.69
N LYS A 420 -8.81 13.19 4.89
CA LYS A 420 -9.43 11.88 5.10
C LYS A 420 -10.28 11.87 6.37
N GLN A 421 -11.49 11.36 6.23
CA GLN A 421 -12.34 11.02 7.36
C GLN A 421 -11.81 9.78 8.09
N ASN A 422 -11.67 9.88 9.41
CA ASN A 422 -11.30 8.76 10.27
C ASN A 422 -12.55 8.00 10.73
N GLU A 423 -13.02 7.06 9.91
CA GLU A 423 -14.28 6.33 10.11
C GLU A 423 -14.24 5.35 11.30
N ASN A 424 -13.04 4.91 11.71
CA ASN A 424 -12.83 4.00 12.83
C ASN A 424 -11.79 4.59 13.78
N ARG A 425 -12.21 5.21 14.89
CA ARG A 425 -11.35 5.73 15.98
C ARG A 425 -10.45 4.66 16.66
N LYS A 426 -10.25 3.48 16.06
CA LYS A 426 -9.68 2.27 16.70
C LYS A 426 -8.70 1.46 15.83
N SER A 427 -8.12 2.00 14.76
CA SER A 427 -7.24 1.15 13.95
C SER A 427 -6.21 1.90 13.11
N ASP A 428 -4.93 1.66 13.40
CA ASP A 428 -3.76 1.95 12.57
C ASP A 428 -3.88 1.24 11.22
N HIS A 429 -4.61 1.83 10.27
CA HIS A 429 -4.65 1.33 8.90
C HIS A 429 -3.48 1.94 8.13
N THR A 430 -2.59 1.09 7.61
CA THR A 430 -1.61 1.50 6.61
C THR A 430 -2.33 2.05 5.39
N ILE A 431 -2.27 3.37 5.20
CA ILE A 431 -2.90 4.08 4.09
C ILE A 431 -1.84 4.57 3.10
N ASN A 432 -2.24 4.78 1.84
CA ASN A 432 -1.41 5.45 0.84
C ASN A 432 -0.91 6.80 1.37
N ILE A 433 0.42 6.96 1.36
CA ILE A 433 1.11 8.16 1.81
C ILE A 433 0.89 9.29 0.79
N LYS A 434 0.32 10.40 1.23
CA LYS A 434 0.12 11.63 0.45
C LYS A 434 0.41 12.85 1.32
N GLY A 435 0.79 13.97 0.71
CA GLY A 435 1.11 15.23 1.38
C GLY A 435 2.52 15.72 1.05
N THR A 436 2.97 16.74 1.77
CA THR A 436 4.29 17.35 1.55
C THR A 436 5.34 16.73 2.47
N ARG A 437 6.30 15.98 1.90
CA ARG A 437 7.36 15.25 2.65
C ARG A 437 8.08 16.07 3.72
N ALA A 438 8.20 17.39 3.53
CA ALA A 438 8.87 18.28 4.49
C ALA A 438 8.13 18.45 5.82
N TYR A 439 6.81 18.23 5.81
CA TYR A 439 5.95 18.45 6.96
C TYR A 439 5.35 17.14 7.51
N MET A 440 5.67 15.99 6.91
CA MET A 440 5.10 14.71 7.31
C MET A 440 5.68 14.19 8.63
N ALA A 441 4.81 13.68 9.49
CA ALA A 441 5.23 12.92 10.67
C ALA A 441 6.01 11.66 10.28
N PRO A 442 7.08 11.28 11.01
CA PRO A 442 7.93 10.15 10.66
C PRO A 442 7.17 8.82 10.54
N GLU A 443 6.27 8.52 11.47
CA GLU A 443 5.45 7.31 11.48
C GLU A 443 4.49 7.26 10.29
N TYR A 444 3.99 8.40 9.84
CA TYR A 444 3.15 8.48 8.65
C TYR A 444 3.99 8.29 7.38
N ALA A 445 5.15 8.94 7.29
CA ALA A 445 6.05 8.86 6.14
C ALA A 445 6.70 7.48 5.95
N THR A 446 6.91 6.74 7.03
CA THR A 446 7.59 5.44 7.01
C THR A 446 6.63 4.25 6.97
N ARG A 447 5.53 4.31 7.75
CA ARG A 447 4.61 3.17 7.95
C ARG A 447 3.23 3.38 7.34
N GLY A 448 2.94 4.58 6.81
CA GLY A 448 1.59 4.95 6.39
C GLY A 448 0.59 4.96 7.54
N CYS A 449 1.05 5.11 8.79
CA CYS A 449 0.19 5.19 9.97
C CYS A 449 -0.43 6.58 10.03
N LEU A 450 -1.73 6.69 9.71
CA LEU A 450 -2.42 7.96 9.66
C LEU A 450 -3.32 8.15 10.88
N THR A 451 -2.94 9.09 11.74
CA THR A 451 -3.70 9.52 12.91
C THR A 451 -3.80 11.06 12.94
N PRO A 452 -4.67 11.66 13.76
CA PRO A 452 -4.69 13.11 13.95
C PRO A 452 -3.32 13.68 14.40
N LEU A 453 -2.48 12.88 15.05
CA LEU A 453 -1.13 13.29 15.47
C LEU A 453 -0.22 13.65 14.29
N ALA A 454 -0.49 13.13 13.09
CA ALA A 454 0.26 13.52 11.89
C ALA A 454 0.06 15.01 11.53
N ASP A 455 -1.14 15.53 11.72
CA ASP A 455 -1.42 16.97 11.56
C ASP A 455 -0.83 17.79 12.71
N VAL A 456 -0.81 17.25 13.94
CA VAL A 456 -0.19 17.89 15.10
C VAL A 456 1.31 18.06 14.89
N TYR A 457 2.00 17.03 14.40
CA TYR A 457 3.41 17.12 14.02
C TYR A 457 3.65 18.23 12.99
N SER A 458 2.83 18.23 11.93
CA SER A 458 2.90 19.23 10.86
C SER A 458 2.67 20.67 11.38
N PHE A 459 1.75 20.83 12.33
CA PHE A 459 1.50 22.10 13.02
C PHE A 459 2.70 22.57 13.84
N GLY A 460 3.40 21.67 14.53
CA GLY A 460 4.63 22.01 15.26
C GLY A 460 5.68 22.66 14.35
N LEU A 461 5.84 22.13 13.13
CA LEU A 461 6.73 22.70 12.13
C LEU A 461 6.27 24.09 11.65
N VAL A 462 4.97 24.29 11.43
CA VAL A 462 4.39 25.60 11.09
C VAL A 462 4.62 26.61 12.21
N ALA A 463 4.45 26.21 13.47
CA ALA A 463 4.65 27.08 14.62
C ALA A 463 6.12 27.54 14.73
N LEU A 464 7.08 26.65 14.48
CA LEU A 464 8.50 27.02 14.40
C LEU A 464 8.80 27.99 13.25
N GLU A 465 8.21 27.77 12.07
CA GLU A 465 8.38 28.66 10.92
C GLU A 465 7.78 30.05 11.19
N LEU A 466 6.66 30.14 11.91
CA LEU A 466 6.10 31.41 12.38
C LEU A 466 7.05 32.14 13.34
N VAL A 467 7.58 31.45 14.36
CA VAL A 467 8.47 32.05 15.35
C VAL A 467 9.78 32.51 14.72
N SER A 468 10.38 31.67 13.87
CA SER A 468 11.66 31.96 13.23
C SER A 468 11.59 32.85 12.02
N GLY A 469 10.42 32.99 11.41
CA GLY A 469 10.24 33.69 10.15
C GLY A 469 11.02 33.08 8.99
N LYS A 470 11.42 31.81 9.12
CA LYS A 470 12.23 31.06 8.14
C LYS A 470 11.58 29.74 7.80
N PRO A 471 11.59 29.32 6.51
CA PRO A 471 11.20 27.99 6.11
C PRO A 471 11.96 26.92 6.90
N VAL A 472 11.27 25.88 7.33
CA VAL A 472 11.83 24.82 8.19
C VAL A 472 13.09 24.16 7.59
N ARG A 473 13.18 24.08 6.25
CA ARG A 473 14.33 23.52 5.51
C ARG A 473 15.43 24.54 5.17
N GLN A 474 15.24 25.82 5.49
CA GLN A 474 16.27 26.83 5.24
C GLN A 474 17.31 26.77 6.36
N SER A 475 18.56 26.47 6.01
CA SER A 475 19.69 26.54 6.94
C SER A 475 19.91 27.98 7.41
N PHE A 476 20.45 28.16 8.61
CA PHE A 476 20.84 29.49 9.07
C PHE A 476 22.03 30.00 8.25
N ALA A 477 22.10 31.31 7.99
CA ALA A 477 23.23 31.92 7.27
C ALA A 477 24.58 31.66 7.97
N ASP A 478 24.54 31.43 9.29
CA ASP A 478 25.69 31.21 10.14
C ASP A 478 26.06 29.71 10.26
N ASP A 479 25.18 28.78 9.85
CA ASP A 479 25.46 27.33 9.77
C ASP A 479 24.60 26.65 8.67
N PRO A 480 25.18 26.39 7.47
CA PRO A 480 24.44 25.84 6.33
C PRO A 480 24.04 24.36 6.50
N ASN A 481 24.52 23.66 7.53
CA ASN A 481 24.26 22.23 7.74
C ASN A 481 23.14 21.94 8.75
N ILE A 482 22.60 22.96 9.44
CA ILE A 482 21.59 22.79 10.48
C ILE A 482 20.29 23.48 10.07
N SER A 483 19.22 22.68 9.89
CA SER A 483 17.89 23.21 9.62
C SER A 483 17.26 23.86 10.87
N VAL A 484 16.19 24.65 10.70
CA VAL A 484 15.45 25.23 11.84
C VAL A 484 14.94 24.13 12.78
N PHE A 485 14.57 22.98 12.23
CA PHE A 485 14.16 21.80 12.98
C PHE A 485 15.29 21.20 13.82
N ASP A 486 16.47 21.01 13.21
CA ASP A 486 17.63 20.43 13.88
C ASP A 486 18.15 21.39 14.97
N LYS A 487 18.17 22.69 14.70
CA LYS A 487 18.57 23.71 15.69
C LYS A 487 17.63 23.70 16.92
N ALA A 488 16.32 23.54 16.71
CA ALA A 488 15.37 23.49 17.82
C ALA A 488 15.57 22.27 18.73
N HIS A 489 15.90 21.10 18.16
CA HIS A 489 16.22 19.90 18.96
C HIS A 489 17.56 20.05 19.68
N VAL A 490 18.60 20.53 18.99
CA VAL A 490 19.93 20.76 19.58
C VAL A 490 19.86 21.73 20.74
N LEU A 491 19.17 22.87 20.59
CA LEU A 491 19.03 23.86 21.67
C LEU A 491 18.26 23.29 22.86
N LYS A 492 17.22 22.48 22.64
CA LYS A 492 16.48 21.85 23.73
C LYS A 492 17.33 20.82 24.47
N ASP A 493 18.03 19.95 23.75
CA ASP A 493 18.83 18.86 24.31
C ASP A 493 20.07 19.39 25.05
N MET A 494 20.68 20.47 24.54
CA MET A 494 21.83 21.11 25.17
C MET A 494 21.46 22.17 26.23
N LYS A 495 20.16 22.38 26.52
CA LYS A 495 19.67 23.50 27.36
C LYS A 495 20.18 24.87 26.91
N GLY A 496 20.34 25.06 25.60
CA GLY A 496 20.69 26.33 24.98
C GLY A 496 19.52 27.32 25.00
N ASP A 497 19.79 28.56 24.58
CA ASP A 497 18.77 29.60 24.54
C ASP A 497 17.83 29.42 23.33
N LEU A 498 16.60 28.95 23.61
CA LEU A 498 15.56 28.77 22.58
C LEU A 498 15.14 30.09 21.92
N LEU A 499 15.37 31.24 22.56
CA LEU A 499 15.05 32.55 21.99
C LEU A 499 15.91 32.87 20.76
N GLU A 500 17.04 32.19 20.56
CA GLU A 500 17.83 32.30 19.33
C GLU A 500 17.08 31.87 18.06
N LEU A 501 15.98 31.14 18.22
CA LEU A 501 15.12 30.73 17.11
C LEU A 501 14.20 31.85 16.65
N VAL A 502 13.98 32.90 17.44
CA VAL A 502 13.06 33.99 17.12
C VAL A 502 13.58 34.79 15.91
N ASP A 503 12.66 35.18 15.04
CA ASP A 503 12.95 35.96 13.84
C ASP A 503 13.67 37.27 14.20
N ARG A 504 14.90 37.44 13.68
CA ARG A 504 15.72 38.64 13.93
C ARG A 504 15.03 39.92 13.44
N ASP A 505 14.13 39.81 12.45
CA ASP A 505 13.38 40.96 11.93
C ASP A 505 12.36 41.52 12.93
N LEU A 506 12.02 40.78 13.99
CA LEU A 506 11.16 41.27 15.08
C LEU A 506 11.93 42.16 16.07
N GLY A 507 13.27 42.19 16.02
CA GLY A 507 14.07 42.95 16.98
C GLY A 507 13.71 42.60 18.43
N ASN A 508 13.30 43.60 19.22
CA ASN A 508 12.82 43.42 20.60
C ASN A 508 11.28 43.47 20.71
N GLU A 509 10.56 43.46 19.58
CA GLU A 509 9.10 43.61 19.52
C GLU A 509 8.37 42.27 19.63
N TYR A 510 8.74 41.47 20.63
CA TYR A 510 8.09 40.20 20.96
C TYR A 510 8.14 39.93 22.46
N SER A 511 7.23 39.11 22.98
CA SER A 511 7.29 38.64 24.37
C SER A 511 8.16 37.38 24.45
N PRO A 512 9.29 37.41 25.18
CA PRO A 512 10.14 36.22 25.34
C PRO A 512 9.39 35.04 25.98
N GLU A 513 8.48 35.31 26.92
CA GLU A 513 7.67 34.28 27.58
C GLU A 513 6.73 33.58 26.58
N GLU A 514 6.04 34.35 25.75
CA GLU A 514 5.14 33.80 24.72
C GLU A 514 5.94 33.02 23.66
N ALA A 515 7.10 33.55 23.26
CA ALA A 515 7.96 32.90 22.28
C ALA A 515 8.45 31.54 22.80
N LEU A 516 8.96 31.49 24.02
CA LEU A 516 9.34 30.24 24.68
C LEU A 516 8.17 29.27 24.79
N ARG A 517 6.97 29.76 25.12
CA ARG A 517 5.78 28.92 25.22
C ARG A 517 5.42 28.29 23.87
N ILE A 518 5.40 29.08 22.79
CA ILE A 518 5.10 28.58 21.44
C ILE A 518 6.16 27.59 20.96
N ILE A 519 7.45 27.87 21.18
CA ILE A 519 8.55 26.95 20.82
C ILE A 519 8.40 25.63 21.57
N ASN A 520 8.12 25.66 22.87
CA ASN A 520 7.93 24.44 23.65
C ASN A 520 6.73 23.62 23.18
N VAL A 521 5.60 24.27 22.87
CA VAL A 521 4.43 23.60 22.28
C VAL A 521 4.81 22.97 20.94
N ALA A 522 5.51 23.70 20.07
CA ALA A 522 5.94 23.20 18.78
C ALA A 522 6.81 21.94 18.90
N ILE A 523 7.74 21.92 19.86
CA ILE A 523 8.58 20.75 20.11
C ILE A 523 7.78 19.58 20.67
N LEU A 524 6.80 19.82 21.55
CA LEU A 524 5.90 18.76 22.03
C LEU A 524 5.06 18.15 20.89
N CYS A 525 4.55 19.00 20.00
CA CYS A 525 3.82 18.56 18.81
C CYS A 525 4.68 17.64 17.93
N MET A 526 5.96 17.96 17.74
CA MET A 526 6.89 17.14 16.94
C MET A 526 7.37 15.86 17.65
N GLY A 527 7.35 15.85 18.99
CA GLY A 527 7.74 14.70 19.81
C GLY A 527 6.64 13.66 20.04
N SER A 528 5.42 13.91 19.57
CA SER A 528 4.24 13.07 19.80
C SER A 528 4.19 11.82 18.91
N CYS A 529 5.32 11.10 18.76
CA CYS A 529 5.40 9.85 18.01
C CYS A 529 4.85 8.69 18.87
N PRO A 530 3.76 8.01 18.47
CA PRO A 530 3.32 6.81 19.17
C PRO A 530 4.38 5.72 19.02
N PRO A 531 4.81 5.05 20.11
CA PRO A 531 5.74 3.94 20.02
C PRO A 531 5.15 2.83 19.14
N PRO A 532 6.00 2.04 18.44
CA PRO A 532 5.51 0.84 17.77
C PRO A 532 4.77 -0.03 18.81
N PRO A 533 3.66 -0.69 18.43
CA PRO A 533 2.96 -1.58 19.35
C PRO A 533 3.96 -2.59 19.90
N GLN A 534 4.14 -2.61 21.21
CA GLN A 534 4.96 -3.60 21.87
C GLN A 534 4.34 -4.96 21.58
N THR A 535 4.99 -5.75 20.72
CA THR A 535 4.73 -7.19 20.66
C THR A 535 5.21 -7.75 21.99
N ASN A 536 4.28 -7.91 22.93
CA ASN A 536 4.52 -8.65 24.16
C ASN A 536 4.94 -10.08 23.77
N HIS A 537 6.24 -10.32 23.76
CA HIS A 537 6.79 -11.66 23.84
C HIS A 537 6.71 -12.08 25.30
N ALA A 538 5.77 -12.99 25.59
CA ALA A 538 5.77 -13.81 26.79
C ALA A 538 6.68 -15.03 26.59
#